data_AF-A0AAU7GTJ4-F1
#
_entry.id   AF-A0AAU7GTJ4-F1
#
_cell.length_a   1.000
_cell.length_b   1.000
_cell.length_c   1.000
_cell.angle_alpha   90.00
_cell.angle_beta   90.00
_cell.angle_gamma   90.00
#
_symmetry.space_group_name_H-M   'P 1'
#
loop_
_entity.id
_entity.type
_entity.pdbx_description
1 polymer ?
#
loop_
_entity_poly.entity_id
_entity_poly.type
_entity_poly.pdbx_seq_one_letter_code
_entity_poly.pdbx_strand_id
1 'polypeptide(L)' 'MADIIDNASQLEDLQRDAALSMHRLNHSAVSATHCEECDEELPEARRKAYPGCTMCVACLQIVELRNKHRGM' A
#
# COMPACT_ATOMS: atom_id res chain seq x y z
N MET A 1 20.77 32.83 -7.68
CA MET A 1 19.38 33.06 -7.21
C MET A 1 18.56 31.98 -7.86
N ALA A 2 17.93 31.10 -7.07
CA ALA A 2 17.01 30.12 -7.63
C ALA A 2 15.80 30.87 -8.18
N ASP A 3 15.46 30.65 -9.44
CA ASP A 3 14.28 31.29 -10.03
C ASP A 3 13.00 30.50 -9.69
N ILE A 4 11.86 30.97 -10.21
CA ILE A 4 10.56 30.33 -9.94
C ILE A 4 10.55 28.90 -10.47
N ILE A 5 11.30 28.61 -11.54
CA ILE A 5 11.35 27.30 -12.16
C ILE A 5 12.14 26.35 -11.27
N ASP A 6 13.31 26.77 -10.78
CA ASP A 6 14.13 25.99 -9.84
C ASP A 6 13.34 25.58 -8.59
N ASN A 7 12.57 26.52 -8.01
CA ASN A 7 11.74 26.25 -6.83
C ASN A 7 10.56 25.31 -7.14
N ALA A 8 9.92 25.46 -8.31
CA ALA A 8 8.82 24.59 -8.71
C ALA A 8 9.29 23.14 -8.89
N SER A 9 10.43 22.93 -9.57
CA SER A 9 11.00 21.60 -9.75
C SER A 9 11.35 20.92 -8.42
N GLN A 10 11.94 21.66 -7.48
CA GLN A 10 12.23 21.13 -6.15
C GLN A 10 10.96 20.67 -5.40
N LEU A 11 9.85 21.41 -5.54
CA LEU A 11 8.59 21.02 -4.92
C LEU A 11 8.00 19.75 -5.56
N GLU A 12 8.07 19.62 -6.88
CA GLU A 12 7.62 18.42 -7.59
C GLU A 12 8.40 17.17 -7.17
N ASP A 13 9.72 17.29 -7.04
CA ASP A 13 10.57 16.19 -6.61
C ASP A 13 10.22 15.77 -5.18
N LEU A 14 10.02 16.72 -4.26
CA LEU A 14 9.59 16.43 -2.90
C LEU A 14 8.23 15.73 -2.86
N GLN A 15 7.26 16.17 -3.67
CA GLN A 15 5.95 15.53 -3.74
C GLN A 15 6.04 14.12 -4.32
N ARG A 16 6.86 13.92 -5.35
CA ARG A 16 7.12 12.61 -5.96
C ARG A 16 7.74 11.65 -4.95
N ASP A 17 8.78 12.08 -4.24
CA ASP A 17 9.47 11.27 -3.25
C ASP A 17 8.55 10.93 -2.07
N ALA A 18 7.74 11.88 -1.61
CA ALA A 18 6.73 11.63 -0.58
C ALA A 18 5.74 10.55 -1.03
N ALA A 19 5.16 10.67 -2.23
CA ALA A 19 4.25 9.67 -2.78
C ALA A 19 4.91 8.28 -2.89
N LEU A 20 6.12 8.21 -3.43
CA LEU A 20 6.88 6.95 -3.53
C LEU A 20 7.15 6.35 -2.14
N SER A 21 7.52 7.19 -1.16
CA SER A 21 7.80 6.71 0.19
C SER A 21 6.58 6.13 0.89
N MET A 22 5.39 6.71 0.70
CA MET A 22 4.13 6.22 1.28
C MET A 22 3.70 4.88 0.69
N HIS A 23 4.02 4.60 -0.57
CA HIS A 23 3.65 3.36 -1.25
C HIS A 23 4.70 2.24 -1.16
N ARG A 24 5.86 2.49 -0.53
CA ARG A 24 6.86 1.44 -0.31
C ARG A 24 6.35 0.40 0.69
N LEU A 25 6.50 -0.86 0.31
CA LEU A 25 6.24 -1.99 1.20
C LEU A 25 7.24 -1.98 2.36
N ASN A 26 6.72 -2.03 3.59
CA ASN A 26 7.54 -2.31 4.76
C ASN A 26 7.81 -3.82 4.82
N HIS A 27 8.98 -4.25 4.33
CA HIS A 27 9.36 -5.66 4.30
C HIS A 27 9.52 -6.30 5.69
N SER A 28 9.59 -5.51 6.76
CA SER A 28 9.63 -5.98 8.15
C SER A 28 8.25 -6.07 8.80
N ALA A 29 7.18 -5.74 8.07
CA ALA A 29 5.81 -5.82 8.61
C ALA A 29 5.40 -7.28 8.86
N VAL A 30 4.80 -7.51 10.03
CA VAL A 30 4.27 -8.82 10.42
C VAL A 30 2.92 -9.03 9.75
N SER A 31 2.79 -10.09 8.98
CA SER A 31 1.52 -10.49 8.35
C SER A 31 0.64 -11.27 9.33
N ALA A 32 -0.69 -11.15 9.18
CA ALA A 32 -1.64 -11.98 9.91
C ALA A 32 -1.52 -13.46 9.51
N THR A 33 -1.81 -14.37 10.44
CA THR A 33 -1.82 -15.81 10.19
C THR A 33 -3.12 -16.29 9.58
N HIS A 34 -4.24 -15.60 9.87
CA HIS A 34 -5.58 -15.89 9.37
C HIS A 34 -6.21 -14.60 8.85
N CYS A 35 -7.13 -14.73 7.90
CA CYS A 35 -7.80 -13.62 7.26
C CYS A 35 -8.77 -12.95 8.24
N GLU A 36 -8.69 -11.64 8.41
CA GLU A 36 -9.57 -10.90 9.33
C GLU A 36 -11.07 -11.00 9.00
N GLU A 37 -11.43 -11.24 7.73
CA GLU A 37 -12.85 -11.28 7.30
C GLU A 37 -13.45 -12.70 7.26
N CYS A 38 -12.68 -13.69 6.79
CA CYS A 38 -13.18 -15.04 6.55
C CYS A 38 -12.52 -16.11 7.44
N ASP A 39 -11.60 -15.71 8.32
CA ASP A 39 -10.85 -16.57 9.25
C ASP A 39 -10.02 -17.69 8.59
N GLU A 40 -9.89 -17.68 7.27
CA GLU A 40 -9.13 -18.70 6.54
C GLU A 40 -7.62 -18.46 6.68
N GLU A 41 -6.84 -19.54 6.77
CA GLU A 41 -5.39 -19.48 6.92
C GLU A 41 -4.74 -18.71 5.77
N LEU A 42 -3.89 -17.72 6.09
CA LEU A 42 -3.12 -17.00 5.08
C LEU A 42 -1.90 -17.84 4.66
N PRO A 43 -1.81 -18.27 3.38
CA PRO A 43 -0.69 -19.07 2.92
C PRO A 43 0.64 -18.33 3.11
N GLU A 44 1.71 -19.06 3.45
CA GLU A 44 3.04 -18.47 3.61
C GLU A 44 3.50 -17.71 2.36
N ALA A 45 3.17 -18.20 1.17
CA ALA A 45 3.50 -17.53 -0.09
C ALA A 45 2.93 -16.11 -0.14
N ARG A 46 1.71 -15.90 0.37
CA ARG A 46 1.08 -14.58 0.46
C ARG A 46 1.78 -13.70 1.49
N ARG A 47 2.07 -14.25 2.67
CA ARG A 47 2.77 -13.54 3.76
C ARG A 47 4.18 -13.10 3.35
N LYS A 48 4.90 -13.92 2.56
CA LYS A 48 6.24 -13.62 2.03
C LYS A 48 6.19 -12.59 0.89
N ALA A 49 5.22 -12.71 -0.03
CA ALA A 49 5.09 -11.79 -1.15
C ALA A 49 4.62 -10.39 -0.73
N TYR A 50 3.73 -10.32 0.26
CA TYR A 50 3.20 -9.06 0.81
C TYR A 50 3.29 -9.08 2.34
N PRO A 51 4.46 -8.69 2.90
CA PRO A 51 4.63 -8.52 4.34
C PRO A 51 3.62 -7.49 4.89
N GLY A 52 2.96 -7.82 6.00
CA GLY A 52 1.89 -7.00 6.57
C GLY A 52 0.49 -7.24 5.99
N CYS A 53 0.28 -8.29 5.20
CA CYS A 53 -1.08 -8.64 4.76
C CYS A 53 -1.95 -9.11 5.93
N THR A 54 -3.18 -8.59 6.01
CA THR A 54 -4.16 -8.97 7.03
C THR A 54 -5.36 -9.75 6.47
N MET A 55 -5.55 -9.71 5.16
CA MET A 55 -6.67 -10.34 4.47
C MET A 55 -6.20 -11.28 3.36
N CYS A 56 -7.02 -12.30 3.07
CA CYS A 56 -6.83 -13.15 1.90
C CYS A 56 -7.10 -12.36 0.60
N VAL A 57 -6.64 -12.89 -0.53
CA VAL A 57 -6.76 -12.20 -1.83
C VAL A 57 -8.23 -11.96 -2.22
N ALA A 58 -9.10 -12.94 -2.00
CA ALA A 58 -10.52 -12.82 -2.35
C ALA A 58 -11.22 -11.72 -1.54
N CYS A 59 -11.04 -11.71 -0.21
CA CYS A 59 -11.62 -10.67 0.65
C CYS A 59 -11.04 -9.29 0.32
N LEU A 60 -9.74 -9.19 0.06
CA LEU A 60 -9.09 -7.94 -0.32
C LEU A 60 -9.68 -7.38 -1.62
N GLN A 61 -9.88 -8.21 -2.64
CA GLN A 61 -10.48 -7.80 -3.91
C GLN A 61 -11.89 -7.23 -3.73
N ILE A 62 -12.70 -7.82 -2.85
CA ILE A 62 -14.04 -7.33 -2.54
C ILE A 62 -13.98 -5.95 -1.88
N VAL A 63 -13.06 -5.76 -0.93
CA VAL A 63 -12.86 -4.46 -0.26
C VAL A 63 -12.38 -3.41 -1.25
N GLU A 64 -11.40 -3.73 -2.11
CA GLU A 64 -10.90 -2.83 -3.14
C GLU A 64 -11.99 -2.41 -4.11
N LEU A 65 -12.81 -3.36 -4.58
CA LEU A 65 -13.96 -3.06 -5.43
C LEU A 65 -14.95 -2.15 -4.71
N ARG A 66 -15.26 -2.44 -3.44
CA ARG A 66 -16.17 -1.62 -2.63
C ARG A 66 -15.64 -0.20 -2.45
N ASN A 67 -14.34 -0.03 -2.23
CA ASN A 67 -13.69 1.28 -2.07
C ASN A 67 -13.73 2.08 -3.38
N LYS A 68 -13.45 1.44 -4.52
CA LYS A 68 -13.58 2.07 -5.85
C LYS A 68 -14.98 2.60 -6.11
N HIS A 69 -16.03 1.82 -5.79
CA HIS A 69 -17.41 2.28 -5.95
C HIS A 69 -17.78 3.42 -4.99
N ARG A 70 -17.13 3.49 -3.82
CA ARG A 70 -17.32 4.54 -2.82
C ARG A 70 -16.51 5.81 -3.09
N GLY A 71 -15.64 5.80 -4.10
CA GLY A 71 -14.76 6.94 -4.43
C GLY A 71 -13.64 7.15 -3.41
N MET A 72 -13.23 6.09 -2.71
CA MET A 72 -12.05 6.08 -1.83
C MET A 72 -10.77 5.77 -2.60
#